data_AF-I7GF80-F1
#
_entry.id   AF-I7GF80-F1
#
_cell.length_a   1.000
_cell.length_b   1.000
_cell.length_c   1.000
_cell.angle_alpha   90.00
_cell.angle_beta   90.00
_cell.angle_gamma   90.00
#
_symmetry.space_group_name_H-M   'P 1'
#
loop_
_entity.id
_entity.type
_entity.pdbx_description
1 polymer ?
#
loop_
_entity_poly.entity_id
_entity_poly.type
_entity_poly.pdbx_seq_one_letter_code
_entity_poly.pdbx_strand_id
1 'polypeptide(L)' 'MTRKRLAIAGLAFGLLALIAGVLQVSVYLINDGPRHLVVGIFAVSVGVSVLVAAGQSLRR' A
#
# COMPACT_ATOMS: atom_id res chain seq x y z
N MET A 1 5.52 20.71 -9.77
CA MET A 1 5.43 20.04 -8.44
C MET A 1 6.83 19.58 -8.05
N THR A 2 7.34 19.89 -6.86
CA THR A 2 8.70 19.49 -6.45
C THR A 2 8.76 17.97 -6.22
N ARG A 3 9.78 17.28 -6.75
CA ARG A 3 9.93 15.80 -6.65
C ARG A 3 9.78 15.26 -5.22
N LYS A 4 10.27 16.00 -4.23
CA LYS A 4 10.10 15.68 -2.80
C LYS A 4 8.63 15.60 -2.36
N ARG A 5 7.77 16.52 -2.82
CA ARG A 5 6.33 16.51 -2.47
C ARG A 5 5.64 15.29 -3.04
N LEU A 6 5.99 14.89 -4.27
CA LEU A 6 5.47 13.68 -4.89
C LEU A 6 5.94 12.41 -4.15
N ALA A 7 7.21 12.36 -3.74
CA ALA A 7 7.74 11.25 -2.96
C ALA A 7 7.05 11.11 -1.60
N ILE A 8 6.82 12.22 -0.88
CA ILE A 8 6.09 12.20 0.40
C ILE A 8 4.64 11.73 0.19
N ALA A 9 3.95 12.22 -0.84
CA ALA A 9 2.60 11.76 -1.17
C ALA A 9 2.58 10.27 -1.50
N GLY A 10 3.58 9.78 -2.24
CA GLY A 10 3.75 8.35 -2.53
C GLY A 10 3.97 7.52 -1.27
N LEU A 11 4.82 7.98 -0.35
CA LEU A 11 5.03 7.29 0.93
C LEU A 11 3.74 7.21 1.77
N ALA A 12 3.00 8.30 1.86
CA ALA A 12 1.72 8.34 2.57
C ALA A 12 0.70 7.39 1.93
N PHE A 13 0.57 7.42 0.60
CA PHE A 13 -0.30 6.50 -0.13
C PHE A 13 0.10 5.04 0.08
N GLY A 14 1.39 4.72 -0.04
CA GLY A 14 1.89 3.36 0.12
C GLY A 14 1.62 2.81 1.53
N LEU A 15 1.77 3.64 2.57
CA LEU A 15 1.44 3.28 3.94
C LEU A 15 -0.06 3.04 4.13
N LEU A 16 -0.91 3.91 3.60
CA LEU A 16 -2.36 3.74 3.65
C LEU A 16 -2.81 2.48 2.90
N ALA A 17 -2.19 2.18 1.76
CA ALA A 17 -2.46 0.97 0.98
C ALA A 17 -2.06 -0.30 1.75
N LEU A 18 -0.93 -0.29 2.47
CA LEU A 18 -0.56 -1.39 3.36
C LEU A 18 -1.59 -1.60 4.47
N ILE A 19 -1.99 -0.53 5.16
CA ILE A 19 -2.99 -0.60 6.23
C ILE A 19 -4.30 -1.17 5.69
N ALA A 20 -4.78 -0.66 4.55
CA ALA A 20 -5.99 -1.14 3.91
C ALA A 20 -5.87 -2.63 3.50
N GLY A 21 -4.74 -3.03 2.93
CA GLY A 21 -4.48 -4.40 2.52
C GLY A 21 -4.46 -5.38 3.71
N VAL A 22 -3.76 -5.02 4.79
CA VAL A 22 -3.73 -5.83 6.02
C VAL A 22 -5.13 -5.95 6.62
N LEU A 23 -5.90 -4.86 6.68
CA LEU A 23 -7.28 -4.91 7.16
C LEU A 23 -8.17 -5.83 6.32
N GLN A 24 -8.03 -5.82 4.99
CA GLN A 24 -8.77 -6.72 4.11
C GLN A 24 -8.40 -8.19 4.34
N VAL A 25 -7.10 -8.49 4.52
CA VAL A 25 -6.66 -9.84 4.88
C VAL A 25 -7.21 -10.26 6.25
N SER A 26 -7.21 -9.37 7.23
CA SER A 26 -7.82 -9.64 8.54
C SER A 26 -9.31 -9.95 8.45
N VAL A 27 -10.06 -9.25 7.59
CA VAL A 27 -11.48 -9.52 7.36
C VAL A 27 -11.70 -10.89 6.69
N TYR A 28 -10.82 -11.27 5.75
CA TYR A 28 -10.85 -12.60 5.14
C TYR A 28 -10.71 -13.71 6.18
N LEU A 29 -9.80 -13.56 7.15
CA LEU A 29 -9.60 -14.53 8.23
C LEU A 29 -10.82 -14.71 9.15
N ILE A 30 -11.77 -13.78 9.14
CA ILE A 30 -12.97 -13.82 9.98
C ILE A 30 -14.21 -14.27 9.21
N ASN A 31 -14.34 -13.86 7.94
CA ASN A 31 -15.59 -14.01 7.16
C ASN A 31 -15.43 -14.86 5.88
N ASP A 32 -14.25 -15.44 5.63
CA ASP A 32 -13.91 -16.32 4.49
C ASP A 32 -14.25 -15.79 3.09
N GLY A 33 -14.51 -14.49 2.93
CA GLY A 33 -14.85 -13.91 1.63
C GLY A 33 -13.60 -13.81 0.73
N PRO A 34 -13.46 -14.62 -0.35
CA PRO A 34 -12.24 -14.67 -1.15
C PRO A 34 -11.90 -13.34 -1.84
N ARG A 35 -12.90 -12.49 -2.06
CA ARG A 35 -12.72 -11.10 -2.53
C ARG A 35 -11.80 -10.31 -1.59
N HIS A 36 -11.95 -10.46 -0.27
CA HIS A 36 -11.14 -9.73 0.71
C HIS A 36 -9.67 -10.15 0.67
N LEU A 37 -9.41 -11.44 0.44
CA LEU A 37 -8.04 -11.94 0.25
C LEU A 37 -7.38 -11.34 -1.01
N VAL A 38 -8.08 -11.39 -2.15
CA VAL A 38 -7.55 -10.87 -3.43
C VAL A 38 -7.28 -9.36 -3.32
N VAL A 39 -8.24 -8.59 -2.82
CA VAL A 39 -8.09 -7.14 -2.65
C VAL A 39 -7.00 -6.81 -1.64
N GLY A 40 -6.88 -7.60 -0.56
CA GLY A 40 -5.85 -7.45 0.46
C GLY A 40 -4.44 -7.65 -0.10
N ILE A 41 -4.19 -8.77 -0.79
CA ILE A 41 -2.89 -9.08 -1.41
C ILE A 41 -2.53 -8.00 -2.46
N PHE A 42 -3.50 -7.59 -3.26
CA PHE A 42 -3.31 -6.52 -4.24
C PHE A 42 -2.87 -5.21 -3.57
N ALA A 43 -3.60 -4.77 -2.55
CA ALA A 43 -3.30 -3.53 -1.83
C ALA A 43 -1.94 -3.58 -1.12
N VAL A 44 -1.57 -4.73 -0.52
CA VAL A 44 -0.24 -4.92 0.08
C VAL A 44 0.84 -4.82 -0.99
N SER A 45 0.70 -5.51 -2.12
CA SER A 45 1.69 -5.51 -3.21
C SER A 45 1.89 -4.10 -3.77
N VAL A 46 0.80 -3.37 -4.00
CA VAL A 46 0.85 -1.96 -4.46
C VAL A 46 1.49 -1.07 -3.40
N GLY A 47 1.11 -1.22 -2.13
CA GLY A 47 1.68 -0.46 -1.01
C GLY A 47 3.19 -0.61 -0.91
N VAL A 48 3.71 -1.84 -0.94
CA VAL A 48 5.15 -2.13 -0.93
C VAL A 48 5.84 -1.51 -2.15
N SER A 49 5.30 -1.71 -3.35
CA SER A 49 5.88 -1.19 -4.59
C SER A 49 6.00 0.34 -4.56
N VAL A 50 4.94 1.04 -4.14
CA VAL A 50 4.95 2.49 -4.04
C VAL A 50 5.89 2.98 -2.95
N LEU A 51 5.95 2.32 -1.78
CA LEU A 51 6.89 2.70 -0.73
C LEU A 51 8.35 2.60 -1.19
N VAL A 52 8.70 1.52 -1.91
CA VAL A 52 10.03 1.34 -2.46
C VAL A 52 10.34 2.43 -3.50
N ALA A 53 9.42 2.67 -4.45
CA ALA A 53 9.61 3.68 -5.48
C ALA A 53 9.73 5.10 -4.91
N ALA A 54 8.84 5.45 -3.98
CA ALA A 54 8.83 6.75 -3.32
C ALA A 54 10.05 6.94 -2.42
N GLY A 55 10.47 5.90 -1.70
CA GLY A 55 11.70 5.89 -0.90
C GLY A 55 12.95 6.12 -1.75
N GLN A 56 13.04 5.48 -2.93
CA GLN A 56 14.11 5.74 -3.88
C GLN A 56 14.05 7.17 -4.44
N SER A 57 12.86 7.67 -4.75
CA SER A 57 12.67 9.03 -5.25
C SER A 57 12.98 10.11 -4.22
N LEU A 58 12.88 9.82 -2.92
CA LEU A 58 13.22 10.77 -1.85
C LEU A 58 14.74 10.83 -1.60
N ARG A 59 15.44 9.73 -1.87
CA ARG A 59 16.91 9.62 -1.72
C ARG A 59 17.69 10.27 -2.88
N ARG A 60 17.06 10.45 -4.05
CA ARG A 60 17.63 11.12 -5.22
C ARG A 60 17.32 12.62 -5.21
#